data_AF-A0A6H1R0S5-F1
#
_entry.id   AF-A0A6H1R0S5-F1
#
_cell.length_a   1.000
_cell.length_b   1.000
_cell.length_c   1.000
_cell.angle_alpha   90.00
_cell.angle_beta   90.00
_cell.angle_gamma   90.00
#
_symmetry.space_group_name_H-M   'P 1'
#
loop_
_entity.id
_entity.type
_entity.pdbx_description
1 polymer ?
#
loop_
_entity_poly.entity_id
_entity_poly.type
_entity_poly.pdbx_seq_one_letter_code
_entity_poly.pdbx_strand_id
1 'polypeptide(L)' 'MSDQVLWRKSSRSQNLHTCVELSSPPGLIRDSKDPDGPTLSVDVAGFLRAVKAGRFER' A
#
# COMPACT_ATOMS: atom_id res chain seq x y z
N MET A 1 13.62 -1.18 20.52
CA MET A 1 14.21 -1.28 19.17
C MET A 1 13.06 -1.19 18.20
N SER A 2 12.87 -0.03 17.57
CA SER A 2 11.74 0.19 16.68
C SER A 2 11.89 -0.71 15.46
N ASP A 3 10.96 -1.64 15.26
CA ASP A 3 10.85 -2.37 14.01
C ASP A 3 10.64 -1.34 12.90
N GLN A 4 11.70 -1.07 12.13
CA GLN A 4 11.64 -0.15 11.01
C GLN A 4 10.83 -0.84 9.92
N VAL A 5 9.58 -0.43 9.78
CA VAL A 5 8.72 -0.86 8.68
C VAL A 5 9.35 -0.38 7.37
N LEU A 6 9.78 -1.32 6.54
CA LEU A 6 10.32 -1.00 5.21
C LEU A 6 9.16 -0.67 4.27
N TRP A 7 9.23 0.50 3.62
CA TRP A 7 8.20 0.98 2.70
C TRP A 7 8.65 0.83 1.25
N ARG A 8 7.76 0.27 0.41
CA ARG A 8 7.97 0.15 -1.03
C ARG A 8 6.97 1.03 -1.78
N LYS A 9 7.50 2.02 -2.50
CA LYS A 9 6.71 2.92 -3.36
C LYS A 9 6.24 2.21 -4.62
N SER A 10 4.99 2.44 -5.00
CA SER A 10 4.45 1.94 -6.27
C SER A 10 5.16 2.61 -7.46
N SER A 11 5.51 1.81 -8.47
CA SER A 11 6.04 2.34 -9.73
C SER A 11 5.02 3.14 -10.54
N ARG A 12 3.73 3.09 -10.16
CA ARG A 12 2.64 3.91 -10.72
C ARG A 12 2.47 5.25 -9.99
N SER A 13 3.23 5.49 -8.92
CA SER A 13 3.28 6.76 -8.17
C SER A 13 4.19 7.80 -8.84
N GLN A 14 4.18 7.88 -10.17
CA GLN A 14 5.05 8.80 -10.93
C GLN A 14 4.52 10.24 -10.95
N ASN A 15 3.21 10.40 -10.79
CA ASN A 15 2.54 11.70 -10.80
C ASN A 15 2.06 12.07 -9.39
N LEU A 16 1.70 13.34 -9.20
CA LEU A 16 1.29 13.91 -7.91
C LEU A 16 0.00 13.32 -7.30
N HIS A 17 -0.76 12.53 -8.05
CA HIS A 17 -2.10 12.09 -7.67
C HIS A 17 -2.22 10.60 -7.34
N THR A 18 -1.20 9.79 -7.63
CA THR A 18 -1.26 8.32 -7.52
C THR A 18 -0.29 7.74 -6.51
N CYS A 19 0.13 8.55 -5.54
CA CYS A 19 1.18 8.25 -4.57
C CYS A 19 0.74 7.25 -3.49
N VAL A 20 1.20 6.00 -3.59
CA VAL A 20 1.00 4.98 -2.56
C VAL A 20 2.27 4.17 -2.26
N GLU A 21 2.40 3.77 -0.99
CA GLU A 21 3.44 2.89 -0.46
C GLU A 21 2.85 1.70 0.31
N LEU A 22 3.52 0.55 0.25
CA LEU A 22 3.18 -0.66 1.02
C LEU A 22 4.31 -1.03 1.97
N SER A 23 3.97 -1.51 3.16
CA SER A 23 4.94 -2.09 4.08
C SER A 23 5.52 -3.40 3.56
N SER A 24 6.70 -3.77 4.07
CA SER A 24 7.28 -5.10 3.96
C SER A 24 7.51 -5.64 5.38
N PRO A 25 6.80 -6.72 5.78
CA PRO A 25 5.82 -7.48 5.00
C PRO A 25 4.53 -6.68 4.69
N PRO A 26 3.77 -7.06 3.64
CA PRO A 26 2.54 -6.35 3.25
C PRO A 26 1.46 -6.45 4.33
N GLY A 27 0.91 -5.30 4.73
CA GLY A 27 -0.17 -5.21 5.71
C GLY A 27 -0.59 -3.77 6.01
N LEU A 28 0.32 -2.82 5.80
CA LEU A 28 0.07 -1.39 5.91
C LEU A 28 0.15 -0.71 4.54
N ILE A 29 -0.72 0.27 4.34
CA ILE A 29 -0.76 1.15 3.16
C ILE A 29 -0.69 2.60 3.65
N ARG A 30 0.13 3.43 3.00
CA ARG A 30 0.18 4.87 3.29
C ARG A 30 0.25 5.72 2.03
N ASP A 31 -0.12 6.99 2.16
CA ASP A 31 0.14 8.00 1.14
C ASP A 31 1.63 8.34 1.14
N SER A 32 2.30 8.22 -0.01
CA SER A 32 3.73 8.58 -0.10
C SER A 32 3.98 10.08 0.12
N LYS A 33 2.95 10.93 -0.02
CA LYS A 33 3.06 12.38 0.18
C LYS A 33 2.99 12.78 1.65
N ASP A 34 2.50 11.90 2.51
CA ASP A 34 2.36 12.15 3.95
C ASP A 34 2.87 10.93 4.74
N PRO A 35 4.22 10.74 4.82
CA PRO A 35 4.82 9.57 5.46
C PRO A 35 4.53 9.44 6.96
N ASP A 36 4.22 10.56 7.62
CA ASP A 36 3.88 10.68 9.04
C ASP A 36 2.37 10.65 9.30
N GLY A 37 1.58 10.64 8.22
CA GLY A 37 0.13 10.53 8.26
C GLY A 37 -0.36 9.13 8.67
N PRO A 38 -1.68 8.95 8.75
CA PRO A 38 -2.28 7.68 9.12
C PRO A 38 -2.00 6.59 8.09
N THR A 39 -1.87 5.35 8.57
CA THR A 39 -1.74 4.15 7.73
C THR A 39 -3.03 3.34 7.75
N LEU A 40 -3.36 2.73 6.62
CA LEU A 40 -4.44 1.75 6.53
C LEU A 40 -3.87 0.35 6.81
N SER A 41 -4.40 -0.35 7.81
CA SER A 41 -4.07 -1.74 8.14
C SER A 41 -5.16 -2.68 7.63
N VAL A 42 -4.85 -3.49 6.62
CA VAL A 42 -5.81 -4.37 5.94
C VAL A 42 -5.14 -5.67 5.49
N ASP A 43 -5.95 -6.69 5.16
CA ASP A 43 -5.45 -7.90 4.48
C ASP A 43 -5.10 -7.59 3.01
N VAL A 44 -3.91 -7.02 2.82
CA VAL A 44 -3.36 -6.70 1.49
C VAL A 44 -3.26 -7.96 0.63
N ALA A 45 -2.90 -9.11 1.22
CA ALA A 45 -2.77 -10.35 0.48
C ALA A 45 -4.15 -10.85 -0.02
N GLY A 46 -5.18 -10.81 0.83
CA GLY A 46 -6.56 -11.13 0.47
C GLY A 46 -7.13 -10.19 -0.57
N PHE A 47 -6.89 -8.89 -0.43
CA PHE A 47 -7.28 -7.90 -1.43
C PHE A 47 -6.66 -8.21 -2.80
N LEU A 48 -5.34 -8.44 -2.87
CA LEU A 48 -4.66 -8.78 -4.12
C LEU A 48 -5.18 -10.08 -4.75
N ARG A 49 -5.48 -11.10 -3.95
CA ARG A 49 -6.13 -12.33 -4.44
C ARG A 49 -7.50 -12.04 -5.05
N ALA A 50 -8.31 -11.22 -4.39
CA ALA A 50 -9.64 -10.85 -4.87
C ALA A 50 -9.60 -10.02 -6.16
N VAL A 51 -8.68 -9.06 -6.26
CA VAL A 51 -8.44 -8.29 -7.50
C VAL A 51 -8.05 -9.21 -8.65
N LYS A 52 -7.07 -10.11 -8.45
CA LYS A 52 -6.62 -11.06 -9.48
C LYS A 52 -7.73 -12.04 -9.91
N ALA A 53 -8.68 -12.31 -9.03
CA ALA A 53 -9.85 -13.14 -9.33
C ALA A 53 -11.00 -12.36 -10.02
N GLY A 54 -10.78 -11.09 -10.38
CA GLY A 54 -11.79 -10.27 -11.07
C GLY A 54 -12.97 -9.84 -10.18
N ARG A 55 -12.82 -9.87 -8.85
CA ARG A 55 -13.93 -9.56 -7.93
C ARG A 55 -14.32 -8.07 -7.88
N PHE A 56 -13.47 -7.20 -8.41
CA PHE A 56 -13.65 -5.74 -8.34
C PHE A 56 -13.66 -5.09 -9.74
N GLU A 57 -13.98 -5.86 -10.77
CA GLU A 57 -14.24 -5.32 -12.10
C GLU A 57 -15.45 -4.37 -12.04
N ARG A 58 -15.39 -3.27 -12.80
CA ARG A 58 -16.40 -2.23 -12.85
C ARG A 58 -17.61 -2.65 -13.67
#